data_AF-A0A4W6DK41-F1
#
_entry.id   AF-A0A4W6DK41-F1
#
_cell.length_a   1.000
_cell.length_b   1.000
_cell.length_c   1.000
_cell.angle_alpha   90.00
_cell.angle_beta   90.00
_cell.angle_gamma   90.00
#
_symmetry.space_group_name_H-M   'P 1'
#
loop_
_entity.id
_entity.type
_entity.pdbx_description
1 polymer ?
#
loop_
_entity_poly.entity_id
_entity_poly.type
_entity_poly.pdbx_seq_one_letter_code
_entity_poly.pdbx_strand_id
1 'polypeptide(L)'
;QCAVKSLFLLVSLQNCTSTRSLLSVFEEDSGMLTDYTNKLLQSMQRVFGAQSEMGLATEQLSQQLLEYEKKNFALGKGDEEVITTLQSFAKTVGELNSLHSELANQMADSMVFPLIQFREKDLTACSYYLILMSLLSSRAEHEAAMVKYSRLPKKKENEKFVCTEEVAYTRRKQHQASLQYYCALNALQYRKRVAMLEPMLGYTQAQISFFKKGIELVSKKMDNFLSSVSNMTQR
;
A
#
# COMPACT_ATOMS: atom_id res chain seq x y z
N GLN A 1 22.54 12.30 -9.73
CA GLN A 1 21.81 11.17 -10.35
C GLN A 1 22.12 9.91 -9.55
N CYS A 2 21.13 9.32 -8.87
CA CYS A 2 21.35 8.08 -8.14
C CYS A 2 21.33 6.91 -9.14
N ALA A 3 22.48 6.31 -9.42
CA ALA A 3 22.58 5.20 -10.36
C ALA A 3 21.86 3.98 -9.78
N VAL A 4 20.78 3.54 -10.44
CA VAL A 4 20.07 2.31 -10.06
C VAL A 4 20.97 1.13 -10.42
N LYS A 5 21.49 0.44 -9.40
CA LYS A 5 22.23 -0.81 -9.61
C LYS A 5 21.29 -1.85 -10.22
N SER A 6 21.77 -2.61 -11.20
CA SER A 6 20.99 -3.66 -11.88
C SER A 6 21.79 -4.97 -11.92
N LEU A 7 21.09 -6.09 -11.75
CA LEU A 7 21.62 -7.44 -11.97
C LEU A 7 21.79 -7.68 -13.47
N PHE A 8 22.98 -8.13 -13.88
CA PHE A 8 23.26 -8.48 -15.27
C PHE A 8 22.64 -9.85 -15.61
N LEU A 9 21.64 -9.84 -16.49
CA LEU A 9 20.94 -11.04 -16.95
C LEU A 9 21.87 -12.04 -17.65
N LEU A 10 22.89 -11.55 -18.36
CA LEU A 10 23.89 -12.37 -19.08
C LEU A 10 24.74 -13.26 -18.17
N VAL A 11 24.92 -12.88 -16.89
CA VAL A 11 25.78 -13.63 -15.94
C VAL A 11 24.99 -14.65 -15.11
N SER A 12 23.65 -14.67 -15.22
CA SER A 12 22.78 -15.63 -14.52
C SER A 12 23.10 -17.10 -14.85
N LEU A 13 23.66 -17.38 -16.05
CA LEU A 13 24.14 -18.71 -16.46
C LEU A 13 25.45 -19.11 -15.78
N GLN A 14 26.36 -18.15 -15.55
CA GLN A 14 27.71 -18.41 -15.03
C GLN A 14 27.71 -18.75 -13.53
N ASN A 15 26.67 -18.35 -12.78
CA ASN A 15 26.52 -18.67 -11.34
C ASN A 15 27.79 -18.39 -10.51
N CYS A 16 28.60 -17.41 -10.91
CA CYS A 16 29.87 -17.13 -10.25
C CYS A 16 29.64 -16.54 -8.85
N THR A 17 30.63 -16.69 -7.97
CA THR A 17 30.59 -16.21 -6.58
C THR A 17 30.25 -14.73 -6.47
N SER A 18 30.75 -13.90 -7.40
CA SER A 18 30.44 -12.47 -7.46
C SER A 18 28.96 -12.19 -7.78
N THR A 19 28.32 -12.94 -8.69
CA THR A 19 26.90 -12.78 -9.00
C THR A 19 26.02 -13.22 -7.83
N ARG A 20 26.41 -14.28 -7.11
CA ARG A 20 25.70 -14.72 -5.90
C ARG A 20 25.78 -13.70 -4.77
N SER A 21 26.95 -13.10 -4.56
CA SER A 21 27.14 -12.04 -3.57
C SER A 21 26.34 -10.78 -3.91
N LEU A 22 26.24 -10.41 -5.19
CA LEU A 22 25.39 -9.28 -5.59
C LEU A 22 23.90 -9.61 -5.42
N LEU A 23 23.49 -10.83 -5.78
CA LEU A 23 22.10 -11.29 -5.61
C LEU A 23 21.67 -11.24 -4.15
N SER A 24 22.51 -11.69 -3.21
CA SER A 24 22.18 -11.68 -1.78
C SER A 24 21.96 -10.26 -1.25
N VAL A 25 22.67 -9.26 -1.78
CA VAL A 25 22.44 -7.84 -1.42
C VAL A 25 21.07 -7.36 -1.93
N PHE A 26 20.65 -7.78 -3.12
CA PHE A 26 19.32 -7.45 -3.64
C PHE A 26 18.20 -8.17 -2.86
N GLU A 27 18.43 -9.42 -2.45
CA GLU A 27 17.53 -10.18 -1.58
C GLU A 27 17.35 -9.50 -0.23
N GLU A 28 18.45 -9.04 0.39
CA GLU A 28 18.43 -8.30 1.65
C GLU A 28 17.67 -6.97 1.52
N ASP A 29 17.96 -6.17 0.48
CA ASP A 29 17.23 -4.91 0.20
C ASP A 29 15.73 -5.16 -0.02
N SER A 30 15.37 -6.22 -0.74
CA SER A 30 13.98 -6.63 -0.95
C SER A 30 13.28 -7.03 0.35
N GLY A 31 13.97 -7.76 1.23
CA GLY A 31 13.48 -8.13 2.56
C GLY A 31 13.22 -6.90 3.42
N MET A 32 14.20 -6.01 3.51
CA MET A 32 14.09 -4.75 4.26
C MET A 32 12.98 -3.84 3.72
N LEU A 33 12.83 -3.76 2.40
CA LEU A 33 11.73 -3.03 1.76
C LEU A 33 10.37 -3.64 2.11
N THR A 34 10.26 -4.96 2.16
CA THR A 34 9.03 -5.64 2.55
C THR A 34 8.65 -5.29 3.98
N ASP A 35 9.58 -5.37 4.92
CA ASP A 35 9.33 -5.03 6.33
C ASP A 35 8.98 -3.56 6.52
N TYR A 36 9.67 -2.67 5.81
CA TYR A 36 9.37 -1.24 5.84
C TYR A 36 7.97 -0.94 5.29
N THR A 37 7.63 -1.48 4.12
CA THR A 37 6.32 -1.26 3.50
C THR A 37 5.17 -1.83 4.32
N ASN A 38 5.40 -2.92 5.08
CA ASN A 38 4.43 -3.44 6.05
C ASN A 38 4.10 -2.41 7.12
N LYS A 39 5.12 -1.82 7.75
CA LYS A 39 4.96 -0.80 8.80
C LYS A 39 4.37 0.50 8.26
N LEU A 40 4.78 0.90 7.05
CA LEU A 40 4.24 2.08 6.38
C LEU A 40 2.76 1.90 6.06
N LEU A 41 2.36 0.74 5.52
CA LEU A 41 0.97 0.45 5.21
C LEU A 41 0.10 0.48 6.48
N GLN A 42 0.55 -0.13 7.58
CA GLN A 42 -0.15 -0.05 8.86
C GLN A 42 -0.34 1.39 9.33
N SER A 43 0.70 2.23 9.18
CA SER A 43 0.62 3.64 9.54
C SER A 43 -0.38 4.42 8.66
N MET A 44 -0.36 4.18 7.35
CA MET A 44 -1.31 4.79 6.41
C MET A 44 -2.74 4.34 6.68
N GLN A 45 -2.96 3.05 6.94
CA GLN A 45 -4.27 2.49 7.29
C GLN A 45 -4.79 3.09 8.59
N ARG A 46 -3.92 3.34 9.57
CA ARG A 46 -4.31 4.03 10.81
C ARG A 46 -4.74 5.47 10.55
N VAL A 47 -4.02 6.21 9.71
CA VAL A 47 -4.39 7.59 9.31
C VAL A 47 -5.73 7.59 8.58
N PHE A 48 -5.90 6.71 7.59
CA PHE A 48 -7.15 6.54 6.86
C PHE A 48 -8.31 6.16 7.79
N GLY A 49 -8.10 5.20 8.69
CA GLY A 49 -9.11 4.76 9.67
C GLY A 49 -9.55 5.90 10.58
N ALA A 50 -8.60 6.68 11.11
CA ALA A 50 -8.93 7.86 11.92
C ALA A 50 -9.73 8.91 11.12
N GLN A 51 -9.40 9.12 9.85
CA GLN A 51 -10.13 10.04 8.98
C GLN A 51 -11.55 9.54 8.67
N SER A 52 -11.74 8.23 8.50
CA SER A 52 -13.05 7.61 8.31
C SER A 52 -13.91 7.72 9.57
N GLU A 53 -13.34 7.46 10.74
CA GLU A 53 -14.01 7.62 12.03
C GLU A 53 -14.41 9.07 12.30
N MET A 54 -13.59 10.05 11.90
CA MET A 54 -13.97 11.46 11.96
C MET A 54 -15.23 11.75 11.14
N GLY A 55 -15.34 11.18 9.94
CA GLY A 55 -16.56 11.26 9.12
C GLY A 55 -17.79 10.75 9.88
N LEU A 56 -17.73 9.51 10.39
CA LEU A 56 -18.83 8.90 11.16
C LEU A 56 -19.21 9.72 12.41
N ALA A 57 -18.21 10.19 13.17
CA ALA A 57 -18.44 11.00 14.36
C ALA A 57 -19.14 12.33 14.02
N THR A 58 -18.75 12.98 12.91
CA THR A 58 -19.38 14.23 12.47
C THR A 58 -20.78 14.00 11.90
N GLU A 59 -21.03 12.89 11.21
CA GLU A 59 -22.37 12.48 10.79
C GLU A 59 -23.29 12.30 12.01
N GLN A 60 -22.83 11.54 13.01
CA GLN A 60 -23.59 11.29 14.23
C GLN A 60 -23.88 12.58 15.00
N LEU A 61 -22.92 13.49 15.08
CA LEU A 61 -23.11 14.80 15.70
C LEU A 61 -24.20 15.61 14.98
N SER A 62 -24.15 15.68 13.65
CA SER A 62 -25.17 16.38 12.86
C SER A 62 -26.57 15.80 13.09
N GLN A 63 -26.70 14.47 13.10
CA GLN A 63 -27.97 13.79 13.39
C GLN A 63 -28.47 14.10 14.80
N GLN A 64 -27.59 14.04 15.81
CA GLN A 64 -27.94 14.29 17.20
C GLN A 64 -28.44 15.71 17.44
N LEU A 65 -27.91 16.71 16.71
CA LEU A 65 -28.39 18.09 16.77
C LEU A 65 -29.84 18.21 16.25
N LEU A 66 -30.18 17.48 15.18
CA LEU A 66 -31.54 17.45 14.61
C LEU A 66 -32.54 16.67 15.48
N GLU A 67 -32.06 15.72 16.28
CA GLU A 67 -32.93 14.98 17.21
C GLU A 67 -33.51 15.87 18.33
N TYR A 68 -32.94 17.05 18.60
CA TYR A 68 -33.40 17.95 19.65
C TYR A 68 -34.87 18.39 19.45
N GLU A 69 -35.24 18.78 18.22
CA GLU A 69 -36.60 19.20 17.87
C GLU A 69 -37.64 18.10 18.11
N LYS A 70 -37.22 16.84 17.99
CA LYS A 70 -38.09 15.67 18.17
C LYS A 70 -38.29 15.29 19.64
N LYS A 71 -37.56 15.92 20.58
CA LYS A 71 -37.69 15.62 22.01
C LYS A 71 -38.89 16.33 22.62
N ASN A 72 -39.73 15.54 23.28
CA ASN A 72 -40.83 16.05 24.08
C ASN A 72 -40.33 16.40 25.48
N PHE A 73 -40.03 17.67 25.72
CA PHE A 73 -39.68 18.16 27.05
C PHE A 73 -40.94 18.36 27.89
N ALA A 74 -40.92 17.91 29.15
CA ALA A 74 -42.09 17.94 30.02
C ALA A 74 -42.57 19.37 30.38
N LEU A 75 -41.70 20.37 30.24
CA LEU A 75 -41.97 21.76 30.61
C LEU A 75 -42.48 22.63 29.45
N GLY A 76 -42.62 22.07 28.24
CA GLY A 76 -43.12 22.79 27.06
C GLY A 76 -42.48 22.31 25.76
N LYS A 77 -42.97 22.85 24.63
CA LYS A 77 -42.26 22.71 23.34
C LYS A 77 -40.91 23.42 23.47
N GLY A 78 -39.85 22.81 22.93
CA GLY A 78 -38.50 23.39 22.95
C GLY A 78 -38.48 24.80 22.35
N ASP A 79 -37.57 25.64 22.82
CA ASP A 79 -37.38 27.00 22.33
C ASP A 79 -37.13 26.99 20.80
N GLU A 80 -38.01 27.65 20.04
CA GLU A 80 -37.93 27.70 18.57
C GLU A 80 -36.63 28.36 18.09
N GLU A 81 -36.09 29.32 18.83
CA GLU A 81 -34.82 29.99 18.49
C GLU A 81 -33.64 29.03 18.68
N VAL A 82 -33.68 28.20 19.73
CA VAL A 82 -32.71 27.13 19.97
C VAL A 82 -32.81 26.04 18.89
N ILE A 83 -34.02 25.60 18.56
CA ILE A 83 -34.25 24.59 17.50
C ILE A 83 -33.67 25.07 16.17
N THR A 84 -34.00 26.28 15.75
CA THR A 84 -33.52 26.86 14.47
C THR A 84 -32.00 27.01 14.45
N THR A 85 -31.40 27.38 15.59
CA THR A 85 -29.96 27.49 15.75
C THR A 85 -29.28 26.11 15.65
N LEU A 86 -29.82 25.08 16.30
CA LEU A 86 -29.30 23.71 16.24
C LEU A 86 -29.41 23.11 14.83
N GLN A 87 -30.51 23.37 14.11
CA GLN A 87 -30.66 22.98 12.70
C GLN A 87 -29.58 23.64 11.82
N SER A 88 -29.25 24.91 12.08
CA SER A 88 -28.18 25.63 11.37
C SER A 88 -26.80 25.04 11.65
N PHE A 89 -26.50 24.70 12.91
CA PHE A 89 -25.28 23.96 13.27
C PHE A 89 -25.23 22.58 12.59
N ALA A 90 -26.33 21.82 12.61
CA ALA A 90 -26.40 20.51 12.00
C ALA A 90 -26.07 20.56 10.50
N LYS A 91 -26.57 21.58 9.79
CA LYS A 91 -26.27 21.81 8.36
C LYS A 91 -24.77 22.03 8.13
N THR A 92 -24.15 22.92 8.91
CA THR A 92 -22.71 23.18 8.82
C THR A 92 -21.89 21.93 9.13
N VAL A 93 -22.23 21.18 10.19
CA VAL A 93 -21.55 19.93 10.54
C VAL A 93 -21.72 18.90 9.40
N GLY A 94 -22.87 18.86 8.74
CA GLY A 94 -23.10 18.01 7.55
C GLY A 94 -22.25 18.40 6.34
N GLU A 95 -22.09 19.71 6.08
CA GLU A 95 -21.17 20.21 5.05
C GLU A 95 -19.71 19.82 5.39
N LEU A 96 -19.32 19.87 6.67
CA LEU A 96 -17.98 19.45 7.14
C LEU A 96 -17.78 17.92 7.05
N ASN A 97 -18.80 17.12 7.40
CA ASN A 97 -18.77 15.66 7.22
C ASN A 97 -18.52 15.28 5.75
N SER A 98 -19.14 16.01 4.82
CA SER A 98 -18.95 15.78 3.38
C SER A 98 -17.48 15.96 2.97
N LEU A 99 -16.79 16.96 3.54
CA LEU A 99 -15.35 17.17 3.30
C LEU A 99 -14.49 16.05 3.90
N HIS A 100 -14.82 15.58 5.11
CA HIS A 100 -14.12 14.47 5.73
C HIS A 100 -14.31 13.15 4.97
N SER A 101 -15.50 12.91 4.45
CA SER A 101 -15.83 11.76 3.62
C SER A 101 -15.09 11.79 2.28
N GLU A 102 -15.04 12.95 1.62
CA GLU A 102 -14.23 13.13 0.40
C GLU A 102 -12.73 12.89 0.66
N LEU A 103 -12.20 13.45 1.75
CA LEU A 103 -10.81 13.25 2.14
C LEU A 103 -10.51 11.77 2.43
N ALA A 104 -11.40 11.05 3.13
CA ALA A 104 -11.25 9.62 3.39
C ALA A 104 -11.19 8.82 2.09
N ASN A 105 -12.07 9.10 1.13
CA ASN A 105 -12.06 8.44 -0.18
C ASN A 105 -10.75 8.71 -0.94
N GLN A 106 -10.29 9.97 -0.97
CA GLN A 106 -9.01 10.32 -1.58
C GLN A 106 -7.83 9.62 -0.90
N MET A 107 -7.83 9.48 0.42
CA MET A 107 -6.80 8.71 1.15
C MET A 107 -6.83 7.22 0.80
N ALA A 108 -8.01 6.62 0.67
CA ALA A 108 -8.14 5.23 0.26
C ALA A 108 -7.53 5.00 -1.13
N ASP A 109 -7.91 5.82 -2.10
CA ASP A 109 -7.56 5.62 -3.51
C ASP A 109 -6.13 6.05 -3.85
N SER A 110 -5.65 7.15 -3.27
CA SER A 110 -4.37 7.76 -3.66
C SER A 110 -3.23 7.53 -2.67
N MET A 111 -3.49 6.99 -1.48
CA MET A 111 -2.46 6.68 -0.48
C MET A 111 -2.44 5.19 -0.11
N VAL A 112 -3.55 4.62 0.34
CA VAL A 112 -3.58 3.25 0.85
C VAL A 112 -3.54 2.23 -0.28
N PHE A 113 -4.40 2.38 -1.29
CA PHE A 113 -4.53 1.43 -2.39
C PHE A 113 -3.24 1.24 -3.21
N PRO A 114 -2.49 2.29 -3.61
CA PRO A 114 -1.27 2.11 -4.38
C PRO A 114 -0.21 1.31 -3.61
N LEU A 115 -0.11 1.49 -2.28
CA LEU A 115 0.83 0.73 -1.47
C LEU A 115 0.40 -0.74 -1.29
N ILE A 116 -0.91 -1.00 -1.15
CA ILE A 116 -1.44 -2.37 -1.17
C ILE A 116 -1.10 -3.05 -2.51
N GLN A 117 -1.40 -2.39 -3.63
CA GLN A 117 -1.10 -2.90 -4.97
C GLN A 117 0.37 -3.23 -5.16
N PHE A 118 1.27 -2.35 -4.71
CA PHE A 118 2.71 -2.61 -4.75
C PHE A 118 3.09 -3.85 -3.95
N ARG A 119 2.58 -4.01 -2.72
CA ARG A 119 2.88 -5.19 -1.90
C ARG A 119 2.34 -6.46 -2.53
N GLU A 120 1.08 -6.46 -2.95
CA GLU A 120 0.41 -7.64 -3.48
C GLU A 120 0.94 -8.08 -4.84
N LYS A 121 1.26 -7.13 -5.73
CA LYS A 121 1.72 -7.46 -7.09
C LYS A 121 3.23 -7.58 -7.17
N ASP A 122 3.99 -6.63 -6.62
CA ASP A 122 5.43 -6.57 -6.84
C ASP A 122 6.21 -7.39 -5.82
N LEU A 123 5.92 -7.24 -4.52
CA LEU A 123 6.64 -7.98 -3.49
C LEU A 123 6.25 -9.47 -3.47
N THR A 124 4.96 -9.79 -3.67
CA THR A 124 4.53 -11.19 -3.82
C THR A 124 5.15 -11.84 -5.05
N ALA A 125 5.21 -11.15 -6.20
CA ALA A 125 5.87 -11.69 -7.39
C ALA A 125 7.36 -11.95 -7.16
N CYS A 126 8.07 -11.02 -6.51
CA CYS A 126 9.47 -11.21 -6.15
C CYS A 126 9.66 -12.43 -5.22
N SER A 127 8.80 -12.58 -4.22
CA SER A 127 8.82 -13.72 -3.29
C SER A 127 8.53 -15.04 -4.01
N TYR A 128 7.57 -15.06 -4.93
CA TYR A 128 7.24 -16.23 -5.74
C TYR A 128 8.42 -16.67 -6.62
N TYR A 129 9.05 -15.74 -7.33
CA TYR A 129 10.20 -16.06 -8.19
C TYR A 129 11.43 -16.48 -7.39
N LEU A 130 11.63 -15.91 -6.19
CA LEU A 130 12.64 -16.39 -5.25
C LEU A 130 12.39 -17.87 -4.93
N ILE A 131 11.17 -18.24 -4.51
CA ILE A 131 10.80 -19.63 -4.18
C ILE A 131 11.02 -20.57 -5.38
N LEU A 132 10.62 -20.16 -6.58
CA LEU A 132 10.79 -20.92 -7.82
C LEU A 132 12.28 -21.17 -8.14
N MET A 133 13.13 -20.18 -7.87
CA MET A 133 14.58 -20.25 -8.10
C MET A 133 15.30 -21.06 -7.00
N SER A 134 15.07 -20.73 -5.73
CA SER A 134 15.91 -21.14 -4.60
C SER A 134 15.38 -22.35 -3.83
N LEU A 135 14.07 -22.41 -3.55
CA LEU A 135 13.57 -23.21 -2.43
C LEU A 135 12.87 -24.51 -2.84
N LEU A 136 12.20 -24.57 -4.00
CA LEU A 136 11.28 -25.68 -4.29
C LEU A 136 11.43 -26.41 -5.63
N SER A 137 12.23 -25.94 -6.60
CA SER A 137 12.25 -26.63 -7.90
C SER A 137 13.58 -26.53 -8.63
N SER A 138 13.93 -25.37 -9.16
CA SER A 138 14.85 -25.37 -10.29
C SER A 138 16.33 -25.58 -9.93
N ARG A 139 16.82 -24.99 -8.83
CA ARG A 139 18.20 -25.18 -8.36
C ARG A 139 18.43 -26.57 -7.73
N ALA A 140 17.52 -27.00 -6.85
CA ALA A 140 17.62 -28.30 -6.18
C ALA A 140 17.54 -29.47 -7.19
N GLU A 141 16.64 -29.39 -8.17
CA GLU A 141 16.56 -30.38 -9.25
C GLU A 141 17.85 -30.43 -10.08
N HIS A 142 18.45 -29.28 -10.39
CA HIS A 142 19.72 -29.25 -11.13
C HIS A 142 20.88 -29.84 -10.32
N GLU A 143 20.99 -29.49 -9.02
CA GLU A 143 22.01 -30.05 -8.13
C GLU A 143 21.84 -31.58 -8.00
N ALA A 144 20.60 -32.08 -7.86
CA ALA A 144 20.31 -33.51 -7.81
C ALA A 144 20.66 -34.24 -9.13
N ALA A 145 20.29 -33.67 -10.28
CA ALA A 145 20.63 -34.22 -11.60
C ALA A 145 22.14 -34.26 -11.82
N MET A 146 22.87 -33.22 -11.40
CA MET A 146 24.34 -33.18 -11.46
C MET A 146 24.99 -34.25 -10.58
N VAL A 147 24.47 -34.46 -9.36
CA VAL A 147 24.96 -35.52 -8.46
C VAL A 147 24.74 -36.89 -9.10
N LYS A 148 23.54 -37.16 -9.64
CA LYS A 148 23.23 -38.41 -10.34
C LYS A 148 24.15 -38.66 -11.53
N TYR A 149 24.35 -37.65 -12.38
CA TYR A 149 25.25 -37.71 -13.52
C TYR A 149 26.70 -38.01 -13.11
N SER A 150 27.19 -37.35 -12.06
CA SER A 150 28.58 -37.50 -11.58
C SER A 150 28.92 -38.90 -11.06
N ARG A 151 27.92 -39.67 -10.62
CA ARG A 151 28.08 -41.01 -10.05
C ARG A 151 27.98 -42.13 -11.09
N LEU A 152 27.76 -41.81 -12.38
CA LEU A 152 27.57 -42.82 -13.41
C LEU A 152 28.87 -43.60 -13.72
N PRO A 153 28.81 -44.94 -13.80
CA PRO A 153 29.96 -45.75 -14.20
C PRO A 153 30.27 -45.56 -15.71
N LYS A 154 31.56 -45.52 -16.05
CA LYS A 154 32.05 -45.25 -17.43
C LYS A 154 31.53 -46.23 -18.50
N LYS A 155 31.06 -47.42 -18.12
CA LYS A 155 30.67 -48.50 -19.04
C LYS A 155 29.18 -48.50 -19.44
N LYS A 156 28.35 -47.61 -18.89
CA LYS A 156 26.90 -47.57 -19.17
C LYS A 156 26.50 -46.38 -20.05
N GLU A 157 26.66 -46.52 -21.37
CA GLU A 157 26.39 -45.43 -22.33
C GLU A 157 24.91 -45.00 -22.39
N ASN A 158 23.96 -45.93 -22.35
CA ASN A 158 22.52 -45.58 -22.40
C ASN A 158 22.06 -44.77 -21.18
N GLU A 159 22.48 -45.16 -19.96
CA GLU A 159 22.18 -44.40 -18.73
C GLU A 159 22.84 -43.01 -18.73
N LYS A 160 24.01 -42.90 -19.38
CA LYS A 160 24.72 -41.63 -19.56
C LYS A 160 23.96 -40.68 -20.47
N PHE A 161 23.35 -41.16 -21.54
CA PHE A 161 22.52 -40.33 -22.42
C PHE A 161 21.33 -39.73 -21.65
N VAL A 162 20.56 -40.56 -20.94
CA VAL A 162 19.39 -40.12 -20.16
C VAL A 162 19.76 -39.10 -19.09
N CYS A 163 20.84 -39.32 -18.33
CA CYS A 163 21.27 -38.35 -17.33
C CYS A 163 21.83 -37.06 -17.94
N THR A 164 22.43 -37.11 -19.13
CA THR A 164 22.89 -35.89 -19.84
C THR A 164 21.70 -35.03 -20.25
N GLU A 165 20.64 -35.64 -20.76
CA GLU A 165 19.40 -34.96 -21.15
C GLU A 165 18.69 -34.34 -19.93
N GLU A 166 18.61 -35.08 -18.81
CA GLU A 166 18.06 -34.62 -17.53
C GLU A 166 18.84 -33.41 -16.97
N VAL A 167 20.18 -33.44 -17.02
CA VAL A 167 21.04 -32.32 -16.63
C VAL A 167 20.82 -31.10 -17.53
N ALA A 168 20.71 -31.30 -18.85
CA ALA A 168 20.48 -30.22 -19.80
C ALA A 168 19.10 -29.57 -19.58
N TYR A 169 18.07 -30.37 -19.33
CA TYR A 169 16.72 -29.90 -19.03
C TYR A 169 16.66 -29.09 -17.74
N THR A 170 17.16 -29.65 -16.64
CA THR A 170 17.16 -28.97 -15.32
C THR A 170 17.99 -27.69 -15.33
N ARG A 171 19.11 -27.66 -16.07
CA ARG A 171 19.91 -26.44 -16.28
C ARG A 171 19.12 -25.33 -16.98
N ARG A 172 18.38 -25.67 -18.05
CA ARG A 172 17.54 -24.70 -18.77
C ARG A 172 16.45 -24.15 -17.85
N LYS A 173 15.77 -25.02 -17.09
CA LYS A 173 14.75 -24.64 -16.11
C LYS A 173 15.31 -23.70 -15.03
N GLN A 174 16.46 -24.02 -14.45
CA GLN A 174 17.16 -23.17 -13.47
C GLN A 174 17.52 -21.81 -14.04
N HIS A 175 18.07 -21.78 -15.25
CA HIS A 175 18.45 -20.54 -15.89
C HIS A 175 17.23 -19.64 -16.15
N GLN A 176 16.14 -20.21 -16.67
CA GLN A 176 14.89 -19.47 -16.92
C GLN A 176 14.31 -18.90 -15.62
N ALA A 177 14.25 -19.70 -14.54
CA ALA A 177 13.78 -19.22 -13.24
C ALA A 177 14.66 -18.09 -12.68
N SER A 178 15.99 -18.20 -12.82
CA SER A 178 16.94 -17.18 -12.38
C SER A 178 16.77 -15.88 -13.15
N LEU A 179 16.57 -15.94 -14.48
CA LEU A 179 16.29 -14.77 -15.30
C LEU A 179 15.01 -14.03 -14.86
N GLN A 180 13.93 -14.78 -14.62
CA GLN A 180 12.66 -14.19 -14.14
C GLN A 180 12.87 -13.51 -12.80
N TYR A 181 13.59 -14.15 -11.88
CA TYR A 181 13.87 -13.57 -10.57
C TYR A 181 14.73 -12.31 -10.65
N TYR A 182 15.78 -12.30 -11.48
CA TYR A 182 16.65 -11.14 -11.64
C TYR A 182 15.92 -9.98 -12.30
N CYS A 183 15.05 -10.27 -13.29
CA CYS A 183 14.16 -9.28 -13.88
C CYS A 183 13.22 -8.66 -12.83
N ALA A 184 12.61 -9.49 -11.97
CA ALA A 184 11.72 -9.02 -10.91
C ALA A 184 12.46 -8.10 -9.92
N LEU A 185 13.65 -8.51 -9.45
CA LEU A 185 14.49 -7.69 -8.56
C LEU A 185 14.92 -6.37 -9.21
N ASN A 186 15.29 -6.38 -10.49
CA ASN A 186 15.63 -5.16 -11.22
C ASN A 186 14.41 -4.23 -11.34
N ALA A 187 13.25 -4.77 -11.70
CA ALA A 187 12.02 -3.99 -11.77
C ALA A 187 11.65 -3.38 -10.42
N LEU A 188 11.85 -4.13 -9.33
CA LEU A 188 11.59 -3.68 -7.95
C LEU A 188 12.41 -2.43 -7.60
N GLN A 189 13.65 -2.32 -8.07
CA GLN A 189 14.50 -1.14 -7.80
C GLN A 189 13.92 0.17 -8.38
N TYR A 190 13.20 0.10 -9.50
CA TYR A 190 12.51 1.26 -10.06
C TYR A 190 11.16 1.48 -9.40
N ARG A 191 10.39 0.40 -9.20
CA ARG A 191 9.05 0.47 -8.63
C ARG A 191 9.05 0.94 -7.17
N LYS A 192 10.07 0.60 -6.38
CA LYS A 192 10.16 1.07 -4.98
C LYS A 192 10.13 2.58 -4.86
N ARG A 193 10.76 3.30 -5.79
CA ARG A 193 10.75 4.77 -5.77
C ARG A 193 9.33 5.32 -5.99
N VAL A 194 8.62 4.79 -6.99
CA VAL A 194 7.24 5.21 -7.30
C VAL A 194 6.33 4.86 -6.12
N ALA A 195 6.40 3.62 -5.63
CA ALA A 195 5.58 3.11 -4.53
C ALA A 195 5.74 3.91 -3.22
N MET A 196 6.90 4.52 -2.97
CA MET A 196 7.12 5.34 -1.77
C MET A 196 6.68 6.80 -1.94
N LEU A 197 6.77 7.35 -3.16
CA LEU A 197 6.50 8.76 -3.40
C LEU A 197 5.04 9.03 -3.79
N GLU A 198 4.43 8.16 -4.59
CA GLU A 198 3.08 8.34 -5.11
C GLU A 198 2.02 8.39 -3.98
N PRO A 199 2.02 7.50 -2.97
CA PRO A 199 1.11 7.61 -1.83
C PRO A 199 1.23 8.92 -1.05
N MET A 200 2.44 9.44 -0.89
CA MET A 200 2.68 10.69 -0.15
C MET A 200 2.24 11.90 -0.95
N LEU A 201 2.43 11.88 -2.28
CA LEU A 201 1.92 12.90 -3.17
C LEU A 201 0.39 12.94 -3.13
N GLY A 202 -0.27 11.78 -3.29
CA GLY A 202 -1.72 11.65 -3.24
C GLY A 202 -2.30 12.16 -1.91
N TYR A 203 -1.73 11.69 -0.79
CA TYR A 203 -2.10 12.18 0.55
C TYR A 203 -1.98 13.70 0.68
N THR A 204 -0.86 14.27 0.26
CA THR A 204 -0.61 15.72 0.40
C THR A 204 -1.58 16.53 -0.47
N GLN A 205 -1.87 16.07 -1.69
CA GLN A 205 -2.86 16.71 -2.56
C GLN A 205 -4.27 16.65 -1.97
N ALA A 206 -4.64 15.51 -1.39
CA ALA A 206 -5.93 15.35 -0.71
C ALA A 206 -6.07 16.32 0.48
N GLN A 207 -5.02 16.44 1.30
CA GLN A 207 -4.98 17.40 2.41
C GLN A 207 -5.12 18.85 1.93
N ILE A 208 -4.40 19.25 0.88
CA ILE A 208 -4.51 20.59 0.30
C ILE A 208 -5.95 20.87 -0.15
N SER A 209 -6.59 19.92 -0.83
CA SER A 209 -7.99 20.03 -1.27
C SER A 209 -8.93 20.22 -0.09
N PHE A 210 -8.79 19.37 0.94
CA PHE A 210 -9.58 19.43 2.16
C PHE A 210 -9.50 20.80 2.84
N PHE A 211 -8.28 21.32 3.07
CA PHE A 211 -8.10 22.62 3.73
C PHE A 211 -8.65 23.78 2.89
N LYS A 212 -8.44 23.77 1.57
CA LYS A 212 -8.99 24.82 0.69
C LYS A 212 -10.51 24.89 0.76
N LYS A 213 -11.18 23.74 0.63
CA LYS A 213 -12.64 23.66 0.73
C LYS A 213 -13.14 23.98 2.15
N GLY A 214 -12.41 23.55 3.17
CA GLY A 214 -12.71 23.82 4.57
C GLY A 214 -12.65 25.31 4.91
N ILE A 215 -11.64 26.03 4.45
CA ILE A 215 -11.54 27.49 4.65
C ILE A 215 -12.69 28.22 3.97
N GLU A 216 -13.05 27.81 2.75
CA GLU A 216 -14.20 28.39 2.05
C GLU A 216 -15.52 28.17 2.80
N LEU A 217 -15.71 26.98 3.37
CA LEU A 217 -16.87 26.62 4.18
C LEU A 217 -16.97 27.49 5.44
N VAL A 218 -15.86 27.64 6.18
CA VAL A 218 -15.81 28.40 7.43
C VAL A 218 -15.96 29.91 7.18
N SER A 219 -15.19 30.47 6.24
CA SER A 219 -15.13 31.92 6.01
C SER A 219 -16.42 32.55 5.47
N LYS A 220 -17.23 31.82 4.69
CA LYS A 220 -18.42 32.41 4.04
C LYS A 220 -19.70 32.38 4.88
N LYS A 221 -19.86 31.39 5.77
CA LYS A 221 -21.12 31.15 6.50
C LYS A 221 -20.98 31.16 8.02
N MET A 222 -19.81 30.80 8.55
CA MET A 222 -19.65 30.48 9.97
C MET A 222 -19.47 31.73 10.82
N ASP A 223 -18.62 32.69 10.42
CA ASP A 223 -18.24 33.81 11.29
C ASP A 223 -19.44 34.69 11.67
N ASN A 224 -20.29 35.03 10.70
CA ASN A 224 -21.50 35.81 10.95
C ASN A 224 -22.49 35.04 11.84
N PHE A 225 -22.68 33.74 11.58
CA PHE A 225 -23.58 32.90 12.38
C PHE A 225 -23.10 32.75 13.84
N LEU A 226 -21.82 32.49 14.05
CA LEU A 226 -21.23 32.34 15.38
C LEU A 226 -21.31 33.64 16.21
N SER A 227 -21.15 34.79 15.56
CA SER A 227 -21.31 36.09 16.23
C SER A 227 -22.73 36.30 16.73
N SER A 228 -23.74 35.93 15.93
CA SER A 228 -25.15 35.99 16.31
C SER A 228 -25.48 35.02 17.45
N VAL A 229 -24.95 33.79 17.41
CA VAL A 229 -25.15 32.81 18.48
C VAL A 229 -24.49 33.25 19.80
N SER A 230 -23.29 33.82 19.76
CA SER A 230 -22.63 34.36 20.96
C SER A 230 -23.44 35.48 21.62
N ASN A 231 -24.09 36.33 20.83
CA ASN A 231 -24.95 37.38 21.37
C ASN A 231 -26.22 36.81 22.00
N MET A 232 -26.75 35.69 21.49
CA MET A 232 -27.91 35.01 22.07
C MET A 232 -27.58 34.36 23.41
N THR A 233 -26.39 33.76 23.57
CA THR A 233 -25.99 33.10 24.82
C THR A 233 -25.58 34.06 25.94
N GLN A 234 -25.41 35.36 25.63
CA GLN A 234 -25.07 36.40 26.61
C GLN A 234 -26.28 37.19 27.13
N ARG A 235 -27.49 36.93 26.60
CA ARG A 235 -28.76 37.48 27.12
C ARG A 235 -29.29 36.63 28.26
#